data_AF-A0A7X0DS80-F1
#
_entry.id   AF-A0A7X0DS80-F1
#
_cell.length_a   1.000
_cell.length_b   1.000
_cell.length_c   1.000
_cell.angle_alpha   90.00
_cell.angle_beta   90.00
_cell.angle_gamma   90.00
#
_symmetry.space_group_name_H-M   'P 1'
#
loop_
_entity.id
_entity.type
_entity.pdbx_description
1 polymer ?
#
loop_
_entity_poly.entity_id
_entity_poly.type
_entity_poly.pdbx_seq_one_letter_code
_entity_poly.pdbx_strand_id
1 'polypeptide(L)'
;MTKLFGTVDYELGIIAGNRTIDPVSSLIIGLRIPNDGKVSVESTRLDGAAAHIVIPANHTFLPVNKTMWRQALSFLQDGRFAS
;
A
#
# COMPACT_ATOMS: atom_id res chain seq x y z
N MET A 1 -11.62 -5.49 12.04
CA MET A 1 -12.17 -5.36 10.67
C MET A 1 -12.90 -6.63 10.22
N THR A 2 -12.44 -7.82 10.59
CA THR A 2 -13.06 -9.12 10.24
C THR A 2 -14.54 -9.25 10.65
N LYS A 3 -14.93 -8.63 11.77
CA LYS A 3 -16.31 -8.67 12.28
C LYS A 3 -17.32 -7.86 11.44
N LEU A 4 -16.85 -6.94 10.60
CA LEU A 4 -17.71 -6.11 9.75
C LEU A 4 -17.69 -6.54 8.28
N PHE A 5 -16.53 -6.99 7.78
CA PHE A 5 -16.31 -7.23 6.35
C PHE A 5 -15.91 -8.68 6.01
N GLY A 6 -15.84 -9.58 6.99
CA GLY A 6 -15.39 -10.95 6.79
C GLY A 6 -13.88 -11.10 6.68
N THR A 7 -13.43 -12.32 6.39
CA THR A 7 -12.03 -12.66 6.10
C THR A 7 -11.74 -12.48 4.62
N VAL A 8 -10.49 -12.19 4.27
CA VAL A 8 -10.04 -12.23 2.87
C VAL A 8 -10.02 -13.69 2.40
N ASP A 9 -10.80 -14.00 1.37
CA ASP A 9 -10.97 -15.33 0.78
C ASP A 9 -10.55 -15.38 -0.71
N TYR A 10 -9.79 -14.39 -1.15
CA TYR A 10 -9.24 -14.26 -2.51
C TYR A 10 -7.78 -13.82 -2.46
N GLU A 11 -7.07 -13.93 -3.59
CA GLU A 11 -5.69 -13.45 -3.69
C GLU A 11 -5.63 -11.93 -3.64
N LEU A 12 -5.27 -11.40 -2.47
CA LEU A 12 -5.13 -9.96 -2.23
C LEU A 12 -3.66 -9.55 -2.21
N GLY A 13 -3.28 -8.69 -3.14
CA GLY A 13 -1.99 -8.00 -3.18
C GLY A 13 -2.14 -6.54 -2.76
N ILE A 14 -1.27 -6.06 -1.87
CA ILE A 14 -1.31 -4.70 -1.34
C ILE A 14 -0.03 -3.94 -1.73
N ILE A 15 -0.18 -2.78 -2.38
CA ILE A 15 0.92 -1.88 -2.74
C ILE A 15 0.76 -0.58 -1.94
N ALA A 16 1.70 -0.28 -1.05
CA ALA A 16 1.69 0.92 -0.21
C ALA A 16 2.77 1.92 -0.65
N GLY A 17 2.48 3.22 -0.50
CA GLY A 17 3.46 4.31 -0.65
C GLY A 17 4.14 4.66 0.69
N ASN A 18 5.36 5.18 0.65
CA ASN A 18 6.09 5.65 1.84
C ASN A 18 6.78 7.02 1.69
N ARG A 19 6.45 7.80 0.66
CA ARG A 19 6.95 9.17 0.49
C ARG A 19 5.83 10.15 0.73
N THR A 20 6.13 11.24 1.42
CA THR A 20 5.16 12.31 1.64
C THR A 20 5.54 13.57 0.87
N ILE A 21 4.52 14.30 0.41
CA ILE A 21 4.61 15.69 -0.03
C ILE A 21 3.74 16.61 0.85
N ASP A 22 3.08 16.06 1.87
CA ASP A 22 2.20 16.75 2.82
C ASP A 22 2.77 16.58 4.24
N PRO A 23 3.71 17.45 4.66
CA PRO A 23 4.37 17.34 5.95
C PRO A 23 3.42 17.57 7.13
N VAL A 24 2.30 18.29 6.93
CA VAL A 24 1.31 18.55 7.99
C VAL A 24 0.50 17.31 8.29
N SER A 25 -0.04 16.63 7.28
CA SER A 25 -0.74 15.36 7.47
C SER A 25 0.20 14.28 8.04
N SER A 26 1.47 14.30 7.63
CA SER A 26 2.49 13.38 8.15
C SER A 26 2.80 13.61 9.63
N LEU A 27 2.66 14.84 10.13
CA LEU A 27 2.81 15.13 11.56
C LEU A 27 1.70 14.48 12.40
N ILE A 28 0.47 14.45 11.86
CA ILE A 28 -0.70 13.82 12.50
C ILE A 28 -0.55 12.30 12.52
N ILE A 29 -0.07 11.71 11.42
CA ILE A 29 0.22 10.28 11.35
C ILE A 29 1.39 9.93 12.27
N GLY A 30 2.40 10.79 12.33
CA GLY A 30 3.62 10.64 13.10
C GLY A 30 4.84 10.75 12.20
N LEU A 31 5.73 11.70 12.50
CA LEU A 31 6.90 12.06 11.68
C LEU A 31 7.84 10.90 11.33
N ARG A 32 7.84 9.82 12.13
CA ARG A 32 8.69 8.63 11.94
C ARG A 32 7.94 7.42 11.40
N ILE A 33 6.63 7.55 11.14
CA ILE A 33 5.82 6.46 10.60
C ILE A 33 5.91 6.51 9.07
N PRO A 34 6.35 5.44 8.38
CA PRO A 34 6.31 5.37 6.93
C PRO A 34 4.88 5.59 6.43
N ASN A 35 4.68 6.58 5.56
CA ASN A 35 3.37 6.96 5.05
C ASN A 35 3.51 7.66 3.70
N ASP A 36 2.42 7.72 2.95
CA ASP A 36 2.36 8.36 1.63
C ASP A 36 1.89 9.83 1.66
N GLY A 37 1.78 10.42 2.86
CA GLY A 37 1.19 11.73 3.13
C GLY A 37 -0.28 11.70 3.54
N LYS A 38 -0.98 10.56 3.43
CA LYS A 38 -2.37 10.39 3.90
C LYS A 38 -2.60 9.11 4.68
N VAL A 39 -1.93 8.04 4.30
CA VAL A 39 -2.13 6.69 4.82
C VAL A 39 -0.79 6.13 5.30
N SER A 40 -0.77 5.57 6.51
CA SER A 40 0.41 4.88 7.03
C SER A 40 0.59 3.52 6.34
N VAL A 41 1.82 3.09 6.14
CA VAL A 41 2.11 1.75 5.60
C VAL A 41 1.48 0.67 6.49
N GLU A 42 1.52 0.84 7.81
CA GLU A 42 0.99 -0.15 8.74
C GLU A 42 -0.53 -0.33 8.59
N SER A 43 -1.29 0.76 8.45
CA SER A 43 -2.74 0.69 8.25
C SER A 43 -3.17 0.03 6.93
N THR A 44 -2.23 -0.17 5.99
CA THR A 44 -2.51 -0.91 4.76
C THR A 44 -2.36 -2.42 4.92
N ARG A 45 -1.80 -2.91 6.04
CA ARG A 45 -1.69 -4.35 6.28
C ARG A 45 -3.04 -4.95 6.60
N LEU A 46 -3.30 -6.13 6.05
CA LEU A 46 -4.52 -6.89 6.30
C LEU A 46 -4.19 -8.38 6.38
N ASP A 47 -4.70 -9.03 7.41
CA ASP A 47 -4.56 -10.48 7.57
C ASP A 47 -5.22 -11.22 6.39
N GLY A 48 -4.53 -12.23 5.86
CA GLY A 48 -4.96 -12.98 4.68
C GLY A 48 -4.51 -12.38 3.35
N ALA A 49 -3.85 -11.22 3.33
CA ALA A 49 -3.20 -10.73 2.12
C ALA A 49 -2.07 -11.67 1.68
N ALA A 50 -2.06 -12.05 0.41
CA ALA A 50 -1.05 -12.93 -0.18
C ALA A 50 0.31 -12.24 -0.32
N ALA A 51 0.32 -10.93 -0.56
CA ALA A 51 1.54 -10.14 -0.67
C ALA A 51 1.33 -8.68 -0.23
N HIS A 52 2.40 -8.08 0.28
CA HIS A 52 2.47 -6.66 0.61
C HIS A 52 3.82 -6.09 0.17
N ILE A 53 3.82 -4.98 -0.58
CA ILE A 53 5.04 -4.28 -0.99
C ILE A 53 4.91 -2.78 -0.73
N VAL A 54 6.05 -2.16 -0.39
CA VAL A 54 6.16 -0.72 -0.20
C VAL A 54 6.99 -0.13 -1.32
N ILE A 55 6.48 0.91 -1.98
CA ILE A 55 7.18 1.61 -3.05
C ILE A 55 7.40 3.09 -2.71
N PRO A 56 8.47 3.72 -3.24
CA PRO A 56 8.76 5.12 -2.99
C PRO A 56 7.80 6.05 -3.77
N ALA A 57 6.58 6.21 -3.26
CA ALA A 57 5.52 7.01 -3.86
C ALA A 57 4.72 7.76 -2.79
N ASN A 58 4.17 8.92 -3.17
CA ASN A 58 3.19 9.66 -2.37
C ASN A 58 1.77 9.38 -2.84
N HIS A 59 0.81 9.71 -1.98
CA HIS A 59 -0.60 9.40 -2.14
C HIS A 59 -1.15 9.88 -3.50
N THR A 60 -0.92 11.16 -3.81
CA THR A 60 -1.44 11.82 -5.00
C THR A 60 -0.98 11.16 -6.30
N PHE A 61 0.28 10.73 -6.35
CA PHE A 61 0.88 10.18 -7.57
C PHE A 61 1.04 8.65 -7.56
N LEU A 62 0.64 7.96 -6.49
CA LEU A 62 0.65 6.50 -6.41
C LEU A 62 -0.12 5.85 -7.59
N PRO A 63 -1.32 6.32 -7.98
CA PRO A 63 -2.08 5.72 -9.08
C PRO A 63 -1.42 5.81 -10.46
N VAL A 64 -0.52 6.78 -10.68
CA VAL A 64 0.19 7.01 -11.95
C VAL A 64 1.66 6.59 -11.90
N ASN A 65 2.09 5.93 -10.82
CA ASN A 65 3.45 5.49 -10.64
C ASN A 65 3.73 4.24 -11.50
N LYS A 66 4.70 4.31 -12.41
CA LYS A 66 5.08 3.20 -13.29
C LYS A 66 5.51 1.93 -12.53
N THR A 67 6.12 2.08 -11.36
CA THR A 67 6.46 0.94 -10.50
C THR A 67 5.19 0.32 -9.94
N MET A 68 4.21 1.11 -9.50
CA MET A 68 2.91 0.59 -9.06
C MET A 68 2.27 -0.25 -10.18
N TRP A 69 2.22 0.26 -11.41
CA TRP A 69 1.63 -0.48 -12.55
C TRP A 69 2.34 -1.79 -12.84
N ARG A 70 3.69 -1.81 -12.81
CA ARG A 70 4.45 -3.06 -12.97
C ARG A 70 4.14 -4.08 -11.88
N GLN A 71 4.10 -3.63 -10.61
CA GLN A 71 3.78 -4.53 -9.50
C GLN A 71 2.34 -5.07 -9.61
N ALA A 72 1.38 -4.20 -9.93
CA ALA A 72 -0.01 -4.59 -10.09
C ALA A 72 -0.18 -5.61 -11.23
N LEU A 73 0.44 -5.34 -12.39
CA LEU A 73 0.40 -6.25 -13.53
C LEU A 73 1.01 -7.62 -13.19
N SER A 74 2.18 -7.65 -12.55
CA SER A 74 2.82 -8.89 -12.14
C SER A 74 1.97 -9.68 -11.14
N PHE A 75 1.34 -9.00 -10.17
CA PHE A 75 0.48 -9.67 -9.20
C PHE A 75 -0.77 -10.26 -9.87
N LEU A 76 -1.38 -9.53 -10.79
CA LEU A 76 -2.56 -10.00 -11.53
C LEU A 76 -2.23 -11.18 -12.46
N GLN A 77 -1.00 -11.27 -12.97
CA GLN A 77 -0.57 -12.35 -13.86
C GLN A 77 -0.10 -13.59 -13.10
N ASP A 78 0.69 -13.39 -12.04
CA ASP A 78 1.48 -14.44 -11.40
C ASP A 78 1.15 -14.65 -9.91
N GLY A 79 0.19 -13.92 -9.35
CA GLY A 79 -0.15 -13.96 -7.91
C GLY A 79 0.94 -13.38 -7.00
N ARG A 80 1.97 -12.72 -7.56
CA ARG A 80 3.12 -12.21 -6.81
C ARG A 80 3.67 -10.92 -7.41
N PHE A 81 4.31 -10.12 -6.56
CA PHE A 81 4.98 -8.90 -7.00
C PHE A 81 6.30 -9.21 -7.74
N ALA A 82 6.58 -8.45 -8.79
CA ALA A 82 7.87 -8.44 -9.47
C ALA A 82 9.00 -8.09 -8.49
N SER A 83 10.11 -8.81 -8.60
CA SER A 83 11.33 -8.63 -7.81
C SER A 83 12.16 -7.42 -8.24
#